data_AF-A0A6J6B1W3-F1
#
_entry.id   AF-A0A6J6B1W3-F1
#
_cell.length_a   1.000
_cell.length_b   1.000
_cell.length_c   1.000
_cell.angle_alpha   90.00
_cell.angle_beta   90.00
_cell.angle_gamma   90.00
#
_symmetry.space_group_name_H-M   'P 1'
#
loop_
_entity.id
_entity.type
_entity.pdbx_description
1 polymer ?
#
loop_
_entity_poly.entity_id
_entity_poly.type
_entity_poly.pdbx_seq_one_letter_code
_entity_poly.pdbx_strand_id
1 'polypeptide(L)'
;MGVATSSNTFFRSLGSVFGTAAFGTILTNRLGHYLLSSGFDPAQAELIQNNTAAIGALSPEGRVSALEAFVNSFHMVFLVAAPVVAIGFVVALFLRETPLRTNADYASARNEAAGEALG
;
A
#
# COMPACT_ATOMS: atom_id res chain seq x y z
N MET A 1 -12.71 -15.34 -19.30
CA MET A 1 -12.39 -15.33 -17.85
C MET A 1 -10.93 -14.92 -17.54
N GLY A 2 -9.94 -15.23 -18.38
CA GLY A 2 -8.53 -14.96 -18.06
C GLY A 2 -8.13 -13.48 -17.94
N VAL A 3 -8.54 -12.63 -18.90
CA VAL A 3 -8.09 -11.23 -18.99
C VAL A 3 -8.58 -10.39 -17.80
N ALA A 4 -9.85 -10.49 -17.41
CA ALA A 4 -10.39 -9.70 -16.30
C ALA A 4 -9.72 -10.05 -14.96
N THR A 5 -9.52 -11.33 -14.68
CA THR A 5 -8.85 -11.80 -13.45
C THR A 5 -7.36 -11.46 -13.45
N SER A 6 -6.66 -11.66 -14.57
CA SER A 6 -5.24 -11.32 -14.66
C SER A 6 -5.00 -9.81 -14.57
N SER A 7 -5.86 -8.99 -15.18
CA SER A 7 -5.82 -7.53 -15.01
C SER A 7 -5.99 -7.11 -13.56
N ASN A 8 -6.97 -7.67 -12.82
CA ASN A 8 -7.15 -7.34 -11.41
C ASN A 8 -5.91 -7.71 -10.57
N THR A 9 -5.38 -8.92 -10.76
CA THR A 9 -4.14 -9.35 -10.07
C THR A 9 -2.96 -8.46 -10.44
N PHE A 10 -2.82 -8.10 -11.72
CA PHE A 10 -1.76 -7.22 -12.21
C PHE A 10 -1.83 -5.84 -11.53
N PHE A 11 -2.99 -5.18 -11.54
CA PHE A 11 -3.14 -3.85 -10.90
C PHE A 11 -2.90 -3.90 -9.39
N ARG A 12 -3.32 -4.97 -8.70
CA ARG A 12 -3.04 -5.15 -7.26
C ARG A 12 -1.54 -5.27 -6.99
N SER A 13 -0.84 -6.08 -7.78
CA SER A 13 0.61 -6.24 -7.67
C SER A 13 1.33 -4.91 -7.97
N LEU A 14 0.95 -4.26 -9.06
CA LEU A 14 1.49 -2.97 -9.48
C LEU A 14 1.31 -1.90 -8.39
N GLY A 15 0.09 -1.80 -7.85
CA GLY A 15 -0.23 -0.88 -6.75
C GLY A 15 0.58 -1.15 -5.48
N SER A 16 0.82 -2.42 -5.13
CA SER A 16 1.62 -2.75 -3.94
C SER A 16 3.08 -2.31 -4.06
N VAL A 17 3.70 -2.51 -5.24
CA VAL A 17 5.10 -2.15 -5.46
C VAL A 17 5.25 -0.63 -5.53
N PHE A 18 4.41 0.05 -6.30
CA PHE A 18 4.45 1.52 -6.37
C PHE A 18 4.09 2.18 -5.04
N GLY A 19 3.08 1.68 -4.34
CA GLY A 19 2.70 2.21 -3.02
C GLY A 19 3.85 2.08 -2.03
N THR A 20 4.46 0.89 -1.94
CA THR A 20 5.59 0.66 -1.03
C THR A 20 6.79 1.53 -1.38
N ALA A 21 7.12 1.67 -2.67
CA ALA A 21 8.23 2.51 -3.10
C ALA A 21 7.99 4.00 -2.79
N ALA A 22 6.83 4.54 -3.18
CA ALA A 22 6.51 5.95 -3.00
C ALA A 22 6.44 6.32 -1.51
N PHE A 23 5.68 5.57 -0.71
CA PHE A 23 5.55 5.83 0.73
C PHE A 23 6.84 5.51 1.49
N GLY A 24 7.60 4.50 1.06
CA GLY A 24 8.93 4.20 1.59
C GLY A 24 9.93 5.33 1.38
N THR A 25 9.98 5.92 0.17
CA THR A 25 10.81 7.10 -0.11
C THR A 25 10.42 8.29 0.77
N ILE A 26 9.12 8.54 0.95
CA ILE A 26 8.64 9.59 1.85
C ILE A 26 9.09 9.32 3.28
N LEU A 27 8.93 8.09 3.77
CA LEU A 27 9.32 7.67 5.11
C LEU A 27 10.81 7.92 5.33
N THR A 28 11.68 7.42 4.45
CA THR A 28 13.14 7.57 4.57
C THR A 28 13.54 9.04 4.55
N ASN A 29 13.00 9.83 3.61
CA ASN A 29 13.31 11.26 3.52
C ASN A 29 12.88 12.03 4.79
N ARG A 30 11.69 11.75 5.31
CA ARG A 30 11.17 12.38 6.53
C ARG A 30 11.92 11.93 7.77
N LEU A 31 12.28 10.65 7.87
CA LEU A 31 13.07 10.11 8.97
C LEU A 31 14.44 10.77 9.05
N GLY A 32 15.16 10.87 7.93
CA GLY A 32 16.41 11.60 7.88
C GLY A 32 16.26 13.06 8.32
N HIS A 33 15.22 13.75 7.84
CA HIS A 33 14.93 15.13 8.25
C HIS A 33 14.68 15.25 9.76
N TYR A 34 13.83 14.40 10.33
CA TYR A 34 13.48 14.49 11.75
C TYR A 34 14.65 14.10 12.66
N LEU A 35 15.46 13.09 12.29
CA LEU A 35 16.68 12.75 13.04
C LEU A 35 17.66 13.93 13.09
N LEU A 36 17.93 14.57 11.96
CA LEU A 36 18.80 15.76 11.93
C LEU A 36 18.23 16.91 12.77
N SER A 37 16.91 17.15 12.71
CA SER A 37 16.27 18.19 13.53
C SER A 37 16.29 17.89 15.02
N SER A 38 16.37 16.62 15.41
CA SER A 38 16.47 16.16 16.80
C SER A 38 17.91 16.16 17.34
N GLY A 39 18.88 16.69 16.57
CA GLY A 39 20.27 16.88 17.02
C GLY A 39 21.21 15.71 16.74
N PHE A 40 20.79 14.71 15.95
CA PHE A 40 21.70 13.68 15.46
C PHE A 40 22.63 14.24 14.39
N ASP A 41 23.88 13.81 14.40
CA ASP A 41 24.77 14.10 13.29
C ASP A 41 24.37 13.33 12.01
N PRO A 42 24.83 13.75 10.81
CA PRO A 42 24.46 13.08 9.57
C PRO A 42 24.85 11.60 9.50
N ALA A 43 25.99 11.20 10.08
CA ALA A 43 26.46 9.81 10.04
C ALA A 43 25.61 8.91 10.96
N GLN A 44 25.22 9.42 12.13
CA GLN A 44 24.28 8.76 13.03
C GLN A 44 22.90 8.64 12.41
N ALA A 45 22.40 9.69 11.76
CA ALA A 45 21.11 9.67 11.09
C ALA A 45 21.10 8.64 9.94
N GLU A 46 22.18 8.54 9.16
CA GLU A 46 22.33 7.53 8.11
C GLU A 46 22.41 6.12 8.69
N LEU A 47 23.17 5.91 9.77
CA LEU A 47 23.27 4.63 10.47
C LEU A 47 21.89 4.16 10.97
N ILE A 48 21.12 5.04 11.61
CA ILE A 48 19.79 4.71 12.15
C ILE A 48 18.79 4.41 11.02
N GLN A 49 18.86 5.14 9.90
CA GLN A 49 17.99 4.90 8.73
C GLN A 49 18.25 3.53 8.09
N ASN A 50 19.51 3.09 8.04
CA ASN A 50 19.90 1.83 7.42
C ASN A 50 19.93 0.65 8.40
N ASN A 51 20.00 0.91 9.71
CA ASN A 51 20.08 -0.11 10.75
C ASN A 51 19.37 0.35 12.04
N THR A 52 18.10 -0.04 12.19
CA THR A 52 17.28 0.28 13.35
C THR A 52 17.82 -0.31 14.66
N ALA A 53 18.64 -1.38 14.61
CA ALA A 53 19.25 -1.95 15.81
C ALA A 53 20.25 -0.98 16.48
N ALA A 54 20.78 -0.01 15.73
CA ALA A 54 21.66 1.03 16.25
C ALA A 54 21.00 1.88 17.36
N ILE A 55 19.67 2.00 17.36
CA ILE A 55 18.92 2.72 18.40
C ILE A 55 19.18 2.11 19.79
N GLY A 56 19.38 0.80 19.88
CA GLY A 56 19.66 0.12 21.15
C GLY A 56 20.95 0.58 21.82
N ALA A 57 21.93 1.07 21.05
CA ALA A 57 23.21 1.56 21.56
C ALA A 57 23.16 3.04 22.01
N LEU A 58 22.06 3.76 21.74
CA LEU A 58 21.92 5.16 22.13
C LEU A 58 21.67 5.31 23.63
N SER A 59 22.00 6.50 24.15
CA SER A 59 21.58 6.95 25.48
C SER A 59 20.05 6.91 25.61
N PRO A 60 19.49 6.87 26.84
CA PRO A 60 18.04 6.88 27.03
C PRO A 60 17.35 8.05 26.32
N GLU A 61 17.95 9.25 26.38
CA GLU A 61 17.45 10.45 25.69
C GLU A 61 17.53 10.30 24.16
N GLY A 62 18.65 9.79 23.63
CA GLY A 62 18.78 9.53 22.20
C GLY A 62 17.76 8.52 21.66
N ARG A 63 17.40 7.51 22.46
CA ARG A 63 16.35 6.54 22.07
C ARG A 63 14.99 7.20 21.94
N VAL A 64 14.63 8.08 22.88
CA VAL A 64 13.37 8.83 22.84
C VAL A 64 13.33 9.72 21.60
N SER A 65 14.38 10.51 21.37
CA SER A 65 14.47 11.39 20.20
C SER A 65 14.42 10.63 18.86
N ALA A 66 15.08 9.47 18.78
CA ALA A 66 15.03 8.62 17.59
C ALA A 66 13.62 8.07 17.36
N LEU A 67 12.97 7.56 18.41
CA LEU A 67 11.60 7.02 18.31
C LEU A 67 10.59 8.11 17.94
N GLU A 68 10.73 9.31 18.49
CA GLU A 68 9.92 10.46 18.12
C GLU A 68 10.10 10.85 16.65
N ALA A 69 11.34 10.80 16.12
CA ALA A 69 11.59 11.00 14.70
C ALA A 69 10.87 9.96 13.83
N PHE A 70 10.83 8.68 14.24
CA PHE A 70 10.03 7.65 13.56
C PHE A 70 8.52 7.98 13.60
N VAL A 71 7.99 8.33 14.77
CA VAL A 71 6.56 8.66 14.94
C VAL A 71 6.15 9.83 14.04
N ASN A 72 6.96 10.89 13.99
CA ASN A 72 6.71 12.06 13.14
C ASN A 72 6.80 11.72 11.65
N SER A 73 7.73 10.85 11.27
CA SER A 73 7.86 10.37 9.89
C SER A 73 6.64 9.55 9.46
N PHE A 74 6.16 8.64 10.31
CA PHE A 74 4.94 7.88 10.04
C PHE A 74 3.71 8.79 9.96
N HIS A 75 3.59 9.79 10.83
CA HIS A 75 2.53 10.79 10.72
C HIS A 75 2.49 11.45 9.34
N MET A 76 3.66 11.85 8.82
CA MET A 76 3.75 12.42 7.48
C MET A 76 3.34 11.42 6.39
N VAL A 77 3.75 10.16 6.49
CA VAL A 77 3.32 9.11 5.55
C VAL A 77 1.80 8.94 5.58
N PHE A 78 1.19 8.86 6.76
CA PHE A 78 -0.27 8.72 6.88
C PHE A 78 -1.02 9.94 6.36
N LEU A 79 -0.52 11.14 6.63
CA LEU A 79 -1.13 12.38 6.13
C LEU A 79 -1.12 12.42 4.60
N VAL A 80 -0.05 11.97 3.95
CA VAL A 80 0.04 11.87 2.49
C VAL A 80 -0.79 10.70 1.95
N ALA A 81 -0.85 9.57 2.65
CA ALA A 81 -1.61 8.39 2.22
C ALA A 81 -3.12 8.61 2.33
N ALA A 82 -3.59 9.37 3.32
CA ALA A 82 -5.01 9.64 3.57
C ALA A 82 -5.76 10.18 2.33
N PRO A 83 -5.32 11.26 1.64
CA PRO A 83 -6.00 11.73 0.44
C PRO A 83 -5.92 10.72 -0.72
N VAL A 84 -4.83 9.96 -0.86
CA VAL A 84 -4.72 8.92 -1.90
C VAL A 84 -5.75 7.82 -1.70
N VAL A 85 -5.91 7.35 -0.45
CA VAL A 85 -6.93 6.36 -0.08
C VAL A 85 -8.33 6.95 -0.25
N ALA A 86 -8.55 8.20 0.14
CA ALA A 86 -9.84 8.87 -0.04
C ALA A 86 -10.24 8.96 -1.52
N ILE A 87 -9.30 9.27 -2.42
CA ILE A 87 -9.55 9.26 -3.87
C ILE A 87 -9.91 7.85 -4.34
N GLY A 88 -9.15 6.83 -3.93
CA GLY A 88 -9.46 5.43 -4.27
C GLY A 88 -10.83 4.99 -3.78
N PHE A 89 -11.21 5.40 -2.57
CA PHE A 89 -12.53 5.16 -2.01
C PHE A 89 -13.64 5.84 -2.81
N VAL A 90 -13.47 7.13 -3.17
CA VAL A 90 -14.43 7.86 -4.02
C VAL A 90 -14.58 7.18 -5.37
N VAL A 91 -13.48 6.78 -6.01
CA VAL A 91 -13.52 6.04 -7.29
C VAL A 91 -14.24 4.71 -7.15
N ALA A 92 -14.06 3.99 -6.03
CA ALA A 92 -14.75 2.74 -5.77
C ALA A 92 -16.28 2.90 -5.68
N LEU A 93 -16.78 4.05 -5.22
CA LEU A 93 -18.23 4.33 -5.18
C LEU A 93 -18.86 4.44 -6.58
N PHE A 94 -18.08 4.77 -7.61
CA PHE A 94 -18.56 4.83 -9.00
C PHE A 94 -18.43 3.49 -9.74
N LEU A 95 -17.89 2.45 -9.08
CA LEU A 95 -17.71 1.15 -9.70
C LEU A 95 -19.07 0.45 -9.85
N ARG A 96 -19.47 0.18 -11.09
CA ARG A 96 -20.76 -0.45 -11.38
C ARG A 96 -20.78 -1.89 -10.87
N GLU A 97 -21.63 -2.15 -9.89
CA GLU A 97 -21.94 -3.50 -9.44
C GLU A 97 -22.51 -4.30 -10.62
N THR A 98 -21.78 -5.34 -11.04
CA THR A 98 -22.30 -6.30 -12.02
C THR A 98 -22.83 -7.48 -11.22
N PRO A 99 -24.12 -7.83 -11.33
CA PRO A 99 -24.69 -8.92 -10.54
C PRO A 99 -23.90 -10.20 -10.83
N LEU A 100 -23.58 -10.96 -9.76
CA LEU A 100 -22.99 -12.28 -9.92
C LEU A 100 -23.95 -13.12 -10.76
N ARG A 101 -23.46 -13.65 -11.89
CA ARG A 101 -24.25 -14.58 -12.72
C ARG A 101 -24.72 -15.72 -11.83
N THR A 102 -26.02 -15.94 -11.81
CA THR A 102 -26.65 -16.93 -10.94
C THR A 102 -26.52 -18.31 -11.56
N ASN A 103 -26.63 -19.37 -10.75
CA ASN A 103 -26.62 -20.75 -11.23
C ASN A 103 -27.69 -21.02 -12.31
N ALA A 104 -28.79 -20.25 -12.32
CA ALA A 104 -29.82 -20.29 -13.35
C ALA A 104 -29.30 -19.84 -14.73
N ASP A 105 -28.43 -18.83 -14.77
CA ASP A 105 -27.80 -18.32 -16.00
C ASP A 105 -26.80 -19.32 -16.60
N TYR A 106 -26.16 -20.12 -15.74
CA TYR A 106 -25.28 -21.22 -16.18
C TYR A 106 -26.08 -22.44 -16.64
N ALA A 107 -27.23 -22.71 -16.01
CA ALA A 107 -28.12 -23.80 -16.37
C ALA A 107 -28.84 -23.56 -17.71
N SER A 108 -29.29 -22.33 -18.01
CA SER A 108 -29.93 -22.02 -19.29
C SER A 108 -28.95 -22.15 -20.46
N ALA A 109 -27.73 -21.62 -20.31
CA ALA A 109 -26.69 -21.73 -21.33
C ALA A 109 -26.28 -23.19 -21.61
N ARG A 110 -26.31 -24.07 -20.59
CA ARG A 110 -26.05 -25.51 -20.76
C ARG A 110 -27.18 -26.22 -21.50
N ASN A 111 -28.43 -25.83 -21.24
CA ASN A 111 -29.60 -26.41 -21.90
C ASN A 111 -29.72 -25.95 -23.36
N GLU A 112 -29.40 -24.68 -23.66
CA GLU A 112 -29.35 -24.16 -25.04
C GLU A 112 -28.28 -24.89 -25.87
N ALA A 113 -27.07 -25.04 -25.34
CA ALA A 113 -25.99 -25.78 -26.02
C ALA A 113 -26.31 -27.28 -26.19
N ALA A 114 -27.08 -27.88 -25.28
CA ALA A 114 -27.55 -29.26 -25.42
C ALA A 114 -28.67 -29.39 -26.45
N GLY A 115 -29.51 -28.37 -26.61
CA GLY A 115 -30.58 -28.31 -27.61
C GLY A 115 -30.05 -28.14 -29.04
N GLU A 116 -29.01 -27.34 -29.25
CA GLU A 116 -28.36 -27.14 -30.55
C GLU A 116 -27.60 -28.38 -31.07
N ALA A 117 -27.19 -29.29 -30.18
CA ALA A 117 -26.48 -30.52 -30.55
C ALA A 117 -27.41 -31.68 -30.97
N LEU A 118 -28.72 -31.52 -30.81
CA LEU A 118 -29.74 -32.55 -31.05
C LEU A 118 -30.63 -32.26 -32.28
N GLY A 119 -30.42 -31.12 -32.96
CA GLY A 119 -31.04 -30.77 -34.25
C GLY A 119 -30.07 -30.91 -35.41
#